data_AF-A0A930MNZ7-F1
#
_entry.id   AF-A0A930MNZ7-F1
#
_cell.length_a   1.000
_cell.length_b   1.000
_cell.length_c   1.000
_cell.angle_alpha   90.00
_cell.angle_beta   90.00
_cell.angle_gamma   90.00
#
_symmetry.space_group_name_H-M   'P 1'
#
loop_
_entity.id
_entity.type
_entity.pdbx_description
1 polymer ?
#
loop_
_entity_poly.entity_id
_entity_poly.type
_entity_poly.pdbx_seq_one_letter_code
_entity_poly.pdbx_strand_id
1 'polypeptide(L)'
;MGKYRTRELTQRVRYALLAGVAGAFLIPQVAAAAPTGEHDYTAGVTVGRAVTASGTGTDTNITATAANNVIKWADYSVKQGETVNYDGKNYLNIVTGGNTSAINGTINNAGGDLYLVNPNGVIFGKTASVNVG
;
A
#
# COMPACT_ATOMS: atom_id res chain seq x y z
N MET A 1 17.99 -57.62 2.39
CA MET A 1 16.58 -57.15 2.47
C MET A 1 16.40 -55.65 2.82
N GLY A 2 17.41 -54.77 2.67
CA GLY A 2 17.31 -53.35 3.10
C GLY A 2 17.05 -52.30 2.00
N LYS A 3 17.11 -52.67 0.71
CA LYS A 3 17.07 -51.70 -0.41
C LYS A 3 15.66 -51.27 -0.85
N TYR A 4 14.62 -51.97 -0.39
CA TYR A 4 13.22 -51.68 -0.77
C TYR A 4 12.55 -50.67 0.18
N ARG A 5 12.93 -50.62 1.47
CA ARG A 5 12.36 -49.67 2.45
C ARG A 5 12.79 -48.22 2.21
N THR A 6 14.00 -47.99 1.69
CA THR A 6 14.53 -46.64 1.40
C THR A 6 13.89 -45.99 0.18
N ARG A 7 13.36 -46.78 -0.77
CA ARG A 7 12.68 -46.26 -1.96
C ARG A 7 11.29 -45.68 -1.64
N GLU A 8 10.52 -46.36 -0.80
CA GLU A 8 9.21 -45.90 -0.30
C GLU A 8 9.31 -44.57 0.47
N LEU A 9 10.31 -44.44 1.36
CA LEU A 9 10.56 -43.22 2.14
C LEU A 9 10.93 -42.03 1.25
N THR A 10 11.80 -42.25 0.27
CA THR A 10 12.23 -41.19 -0.66
C THR A 10 11.08 -40.69 -1.54
N GLN A 11 10.13 -41.57 -1.89
CA GLN A 11 8.98 -41.23 -2.72
C GLN A 11 7.92 -40.44 -1.95
N ARG A 12 7.68 -40.77 -0.67
CA ARG A 12 6.77 -40.02 0.22
C ARG A 12 7.29 -38.63 0.57
N VAL A 13 8.60 -38.47 0.75
CA VAL A 13 9.24 -37.16 0.98
C VAL A 13 9.14 -36.25 -0.25
N ARG A 14 9.23 -36.80 -1.47
CA ARG A 14 9.05 -36.03 -2.71
C ARG A 14 7.63 -35.50 -2.91
N TYR A 15 6.61 -36.30 -2.58
CA TYR A 15 5.23 -35.83 -2.64
C TYR A 15 4.91 -34.79 -1.55
N ALA A 16 5.51 -34.90 -0.37
CA ALA A 16 5.36 -33.89 0.68
C ALA A 16 5.96 -32.52 0.29
N LEU A 17 7.07 -32.50 -0.46
CA LEU A 17 7.69 -31.26 -0.96
C LEU A 17 6.90 -30.61 -2.11
N LEU A 18 6.23 -31.40 -2.97
CA LEU A 18 5.39 -30.88 -4.04
C LEU A 18 4.00 -30.42 -3.56
N ALA A 19 3.46 -31.02 -2.50
CA ALA A 19 2.19 -30.59 -1.90
C ALA A 19 2.32 -29.31 -1.05
N GLY A 20 3.52 -28.99 -0.55
CA GLY A 20 3.75 -27.82 0.31
C GLY A 20 3.78 -26.47 -0.42
N VAL A 21 3.94 -26.44 -1.75
CA VAL A 21 4.09 -25.19 -2.52
C VAL A 21 2.76 -24.72 -3.12
N ALA A 22 1.75 -25.60 -3.25
CA ALA A 22 0.46 -25.25 -3.84
C ALA A 22 -0.52 -24.54 -2.86
N GLY A 23 -0.24 -24.57 -1.56
CA GLY A 23 -1.15 -24.03 -0.53
C GLY A 23 -1.02 -22.53 -0.25
N ALA A 24 0.02 -21.86 -0.76
CA ALA A 24 0.34 -20.48 -0.35
C ALA A 24 -0.25 -19.37 -1.25
N PHE A 25 -0.97 -19.71 -2.32
CA PHE A 25 -1.40 -18.74 -3.34
C PHE A 25 -2.88 -18.32 -3.30
N LEU A 26 -3.62 -18.67 -2.24
CA LEU A 26 -5.05 -18.36 -2.12
C LEU A 26 -5.37 -17.45 -0.92
N ILE A 27 -4.47 -16.53 -0.57
CA ILE A 27 -4.90 -15.39 0.25
C ILE A 27 -5.58 -14.43 -0.74
N PRO A 28 -6.90 -14.16 -0.63
CA PRO A 28 -7.52 -13.12 -1.43
C PRO A 28 -6.72 -11.84 -1.21
N GLN A 29 -6.05 -11.36 -2.25
CA GLN A 29 -5.44 -10.05 -2.23
C GLN A 29 -6.59 -9.07 -2.19
N VAL A 30 -6.96 -8.65 -0.98
CA VAL A 30 -7.86 -7.52 -0.80
C VAL A 30 -7.15 -6.36 -1.45
N ALA A 31 -7.61 -5.97 -2.63
CA ALA A 31 -7.15 -4.78 -3.33
C ALA A 31 -7.64 -3.55 -2.53
N ALA A 32 -6.98 -3.27 -1.41
CA ALA A 32 -7.04 -1.99 -0.74
C ALA A 32 -6.64 -0.93 -1.76
N ALA A 33 -7.42 0.14 -1.91
CA ALA A 33 -7.08 1.22 -2.83
C ALA A 33 -6.56 2.45 -2.09
N ALA A 34 -5.77 2.18 -1.06
CA ALA A 34 -4.78 3.12 -0.58
C ALA A 34 -3.88 3.57 -1.74
N PRO A 35 -3.18 4.72 -1.65
CA PRO A 35 -2.20 5.10 -2.66
C PRO A 35 -1.22 3.96 -2.92
N THR A 36 -0.87 3.71 -4.19
CA THR A 36 -0.01 2.59 -4.60
C THR A 36 0.95 2.98 -5.73
N GLY A 37 2.02 2.18 -5.86
CA GLY A 37 3.01 2.37 -6.91
C GLY A 37 3.90 3.59 -6.69
N GLU A 38 4.30 3.82 -5.44
CA GLU A 38 5.28 4.83 -5.07
C GLU A 38 6.62 4.61 -5.80
N HIS A 39 7.15 5.67 -6.38
CA HIS A 39 8.44 5.69 -7.08
C HIS A 39 9.02 7.11 -7.09
N ASP A 40 10.29 7.25 -7.52
CA ASP A 40 11.00 8.52 -7.68
C ASP A 40 10.80 9.51 -6.52
N TYR A 41 10.85 9.01 -5.28
CA TYR A 41 10.60 9.80 -4.09
C TYR A 41 11.87 10.37 -3.47
N THR A 42 11.73 11.47 -2.73
CA THR A 42 12.83 12.10 -1.98
C THR A 42 13.51 11.07 -1.06
N ALA A 43 14.85 11.09 -1.02
CA ALA A 43 15.61 10.19 -0.16
C ALA A 43 15.21 10.35 1.32
N GLY A 44 14.98 9.24 2.00
CA GLY A 44 14.51 9.22 3.39
C GLY A 44 12.99 9.19 3.56
N VAL A 45 12.21 9.25 2.47
CA VAL A 45 10.77 8.94 2.51
C VAL A 45 10.56 7.45 2.79
N THR A 46 9.63 7.14 3.70
CA THR A 46 9.15 5.79 3.99
C THR A 46 7.63 5.76 3.87
N VAL A 47 7.11 4.74 3.18
CA VAL A 47 5.67 4.49 3.00
C VAL A 47 5.32 3.16 3.66
N GLY A 48 4.62 3.20 4.80
CA GLY A 48 4.11 2.03 5.50
C GLY A 48 2.62 1.85 5.27
N ARG A 49 2.16 0.60 5.12
CA ARG A 49 0.73 0.28 4.99
C ARG A 49 0.32 -0.78 6.01
N ALA A 50 -0.80 -0.55 6.69
CA ALA A 50 -1.37 -1.49 7.66
C ALA A 50 -2.88 -1.59 7.49
N VAL A 51 -3.45 -2.75 7.76
CA VAL A 51 -4.92 -2.90 7.80
C VAL A 51 -5.45 -2.07 8.98
N THR A 52 -6.50 -1.30 8.73
CA THR A 52 -7.17 -0.49 9.76
C THR A 52 -7.67 -1.36 10.91
N ALA A 53 -7.87 -0.77 12.09
CA ALA A 53 -8.44 -1.48 13.25
C ALA A 53 -9.83 -2.09 12.97
N SER A 54 -10.58 -1.50 12.04
CA SER A 54 -11.88 -2.01 11.60
C SER A 54 -11.80 -3.25 10.70
N GLY A 55 -10.61 -3.56 10.16
CA GLY A 55 -10.39 -4.68 9.24
C GLY A 55 -10.86 -4.44 7.81
N THR A 56 -11.49 -3.30 7.50
CA THR A 56 -12.16 -3.06 6.21
C THR A 56 -11.43 -2.08 5.29
N GLY A 57 -10.44 -1.33 5.82
CA GLY A 57 -9.60 -0.39 5.06
C GLY A 57 -8.11 -0.56 5.35
N THR A 58 -7.30 0.29 4.72
CA THR A 58 -5.84 0.38 4.90
C THR A 58 -5.43 1.77 5.33
N ASP A 59 -4.62 1.85 6.38
CA ASP A 59 -3.90 3.06 6.79
C ASP A 59 -2.56 3.11 6.07
N THR A 60 -2.29 4.21 5.39
CA THR A 60 -1.00 4.53 4.75
C THR A 60 -0.30 5.58 5.60
N ASN A 61 0.86 5.26 6.15
CA ASN A 61 1.65 6.15 6.98
C ASN A 61 2.91 6.54 6.21
N ILE A 62 3.09 7.84 5.99
CA ILE A 62 4.18 8.41 5.20
C ILE A 62 5.03 9.27 6.11
N THR A 63 6.32 8.93 6.20
CA THR A 63 7.30 9.68 6.98
C THR A 63 8.48 10.06 6.12
N ALA A 64 9.19 11.11 6.48
CA ALA A 64 10.40 11.53 5.80
C ALA A 64 11.41 12.18 6.77
N THR A 65 12.67 12.23 6.35
CA THR A 65 13.72 12.94 7.09
C THR A 65 13.87 14.39 6.65
N ALA A 66 13.63 14.70 5.37
CA ALA A 66 13.71 16.05 4.83
C ALA A 66 12.42 16.84 5.06
N ALA A 67 12.52 18.16 5.22
CA ALA A 67 11.36 19.03 5.44
C ALA A 67 10.43 19.14 4.23
N ASN A 68 10.97 19.06 3.01
CA ASN A 68 10.24 19.14 1.75
C ASN A 68 10.48 17.88 0.93
N ASN A 69 9.41 17.20 0.54
CA ASN A 69 9.48 15.87 -0.07
C ASN A 69 8.62 15.80 -1.32
N VAL A 70 9.07 15.03 -2.30
CA VAL A 70 8.32 14.66 -3.50
C VAL A 70 8.10 13.15 -3.47
N ILE A 71 6.91 12.70 -3.85
CA ILE A 71 6.59 11.29 -4.04
C ILE A 71 5.80 11.17 -5.34
N LYS A 72 6.23 10.30 -6.26
CA LYS A 72 5.42 9.94 -7.42
C LYS A 72 4.64 8.66 -7.15
N TRP A 73 3.43 8.58 -7.71
CA TRP A 73 2.50 7.49 -7.49
C TRP A 73 1.94 6.99 -8.82
N ALA A 74 1.79 5.68 -8.97
CA ALA A 74 1.00 5.12 -10.07
C ALA A 74 -0.49 5.44 -9.87
N ASP A 75 -0.99 5.30 -8.64
CA ASP A 75 -2.34 5.69 -8.25
C ASP A 75 -2.32 6.35 -6.87
N TYR A 76 -3.02 7.48 -6.75
CA TYR A 76 -3.28 8.12 -5.46
C TYR A 76 -4.78 8.28 -5.28
N SER A 77 -5.41 7.26 -4.73
CA SER A 77 -6.80 7.28 -4.28
C SER A 77 -6.86 6.93 -2.80
N VAL A 78 -7.95 7.33 -2.14
CA VAL A 78 -8.21 6.99 -0.73
C VAL A 78 -9.68 6.66 -0.62
N LYS A 79 -10.03 5.38 -0.45
CA LYS A 79 -11.44 4.94 -0.32
C LYS A 79 -11.99 5.31 1.06
N GLN A 80 -13.33 5.28 1.16
CA GLN A 80 -14.00 5.40 2.45
C GLN A 80 -13.48 4.34 3.43
N GLY A 81 -13.14 4.77 4.65
CA GLY A 81 -12.56 3.90 5.68
C GLY A 81 -11.05 3.72 5.59
N GLU A 82 -10.39 4.24 4.54
CA GLU A 82 -8.94 4.32 4.44
C GLU A 82 -8.42 5.68 4.95
N THR A 83 -7.18 5.69 5.44
CA THR A 83 -6.51 6.90 5.92
C THR A 83 -5.11 7.01 5.32
N VAL A 84 -4.71 8.22 4.95
CA VAL A 84 -3.31 8.56 4.68
C VAL A 84 -2.83 9.54 5.75
N ASN A 85 -1.82 9.16 6.52
CA ASN A 85 -1.22 9.99 7.54
C ASN A 85 0.20 10.38 7.12
N TYR A 86 0.46 11.68 7.13
CA TYR A 86 1.78 12.27 6.96
C TYR A 86 2.33 12.75 8.30
N ASP A 87 3.64 12.89 8.38
CA ASP A 87 4.38 13.20 9.62
C ASP A 87 4.57 14.69 9.92
N GLY A 88 3.72 15.55 9.36
CA GLY A 88 3.75 16.99 9.57
C GLY A 88 4.81 17.74 8.74
N LYS A 89 5.42 17.09 7.75
CA LYS A 89 6.36 17.72 6.81
C LYS A 89 5.65 18.13 5.52
N ASN A 90 6.37 18.78 4.61
CA ASN A 90 5.82 19.22 3.33
C ASN A 90 5.95 18.12 2.28
N TYR A 91 4.86 17.85 1.55
CA TYR A 91 4.82 16.80 0.53
C TYR A 91 4.17 17.28 -0.77
N LEU A 92 4.86 17.02 -1.88
CA LEU A 92 4.30 17.06 -3.23
C LEU A 92 4.08 15.64 -3.73
N ASN A 93 2.82 15.24 -3.83
CA ASN A 93 2.40 13.97 -4.40
C ASN A 93 2.03 14.16 -5.86
N ILE A 94 2.66 13.40 -6.75
CA ILE A 94 2.44 13.48 -8.20
C ILE A 94 1.94 12.14 -8.71
N VAL A 95 0.75 12.10 -9.29
CA VAL A 95 0.24 10.89 -9.95
C VAL A 95 0.75 10.85 -11.38
N THR A 96 1.42 9.75 -11.74
CA THR A 96 1.97 9.51 -13.08
C THR A 96 1.24 8.40 -13.83
N GLY A 97 0.37 7.63 -13.16
CA GLY A 97 -0.50 6.66 -13.82
C GLY A 97 -1.73 7.28 -14.49
N GLY A 98 -2.58 6.44 -15.06
CA GLY A 98 -3.71 6.86 -15.91
C GLY A 98 -5.05 7.07 -15.18
N ASN A 99 -5.08 6.91 -13.85
CA ASN A 99 -6.34 6.98 -13.08
C ASN A 99 -6.56 8.37 -12.48
N THR A 100 -7.82 8.78 -12.40
CA THR A 100 -8.26 9.93 -11.59
C THR A 100 -8.11 9.63 -10.11
N SER A 101 -7.65 10.60 -9.32
CA SER A 101 -7.57 10.48 -7.86
C SER A 101 -8.96 10.61 -7.24
N ALA A 102 -9.48 9.52 -6.67
CA ALA A 102 -10.75 9.53 -5.93
C ALA A 102 -10.49 9.55 -4.43
N ILE A 103 -10.77 10.69 -3.78
CA ILE A 103 -10.57 10.91 -2.35
C ILE A 103 -11.93 10.81 -1.65
N ASN A 104 -12.17 9.69 -1.00
CA ASN A 104 -13.38 9.37 -0.22
C ASN A 104 -13.05 9.03 1.24
N GLY A 105 -11.78 8.81 1.58
CA GLY A 105 -11.32 8.57 2.94
C GLY A 105 -10.69 9.79 3.58
N THR A 106 -9.77 9.55 4.51
CA THR A 106 -9.16 10.59 5.33
C THR A 106 -7.71 10.85 4.91
N ILE A 107 -7.31 12.12 4.83
CA ILE A 107 -5.91 12.52 4.67
C ILE A 107 -5.55 13.47 5.81
N ASN A 108 -4.47 13.16 6.53
CA ASN A 108 -4.00 13.93 7.68
C ASN A 108 -2.54 14.36 7.48
N ASN A 109 -2.25 15.64 7.69
CA ASN A 109 -0.89 16.18 7.79
C ASN A 109 -0.87 17.41 8.71
N ALA A 110 -0.82 17.19 10.03
CA ALA A 110 -0.79 18.30 10.98
C ALA A 110 0.59 18.96 11.00
N GLY A 111 0.68 20.23 10.58
CA GLY A 111 1.90 21.04 10.67
C GLY A 111 2.71 21.22 9.37
N GLY A 112 2.23 20.69 8.24
CA GLY A 112 2.93 20.82 6.96
C GLY A 112 1.99 20.89 5.75
N ASP A 113 2.51 21.42 4.66
CA ASP A 113 1.75 21.59 3.42
C ASP A 113 1.67 20.29 2.62
N LEU A 114 0.49 20.04 2.04
CA LEU A 114 0.24 18.88 1.19
C LEU A 114 -0.24 19.32 -0.19
N TYR A 115 0.50 18.94 -1.22
CA TYR A 115 0.13 19.14 -2.61
C TYR A 115 -0.15 17.77 -3.26
N LEU A 116 -1.26 17.69 -3.99
CA LEU A 116 -1.60 16.53 -4.82
C LEU A 116 -1.84 17.00 -6.26
N VAL A 117 -1.01 16.51 -7.16
CA VAL A 117 -1.09 16.81 -8.59
C VAL A 117 -1.42 15.53 -9.34
N ASN A 118 -2.58 15.50 -9.99
CA ASN A 118 -2.96 14.43 -10.90
C ASN A 118 -3.52 15.02 -12.20
N PRO A 119 -2.83 14.85 -13.34
CA PRO A 119 -3.32 15.33 -14.65
C PRO A 119 -4.67 14.75 -15.06
N ASN A 120 -5.04 13.58 -14.55
CA ASN A 120 -6.32 12.92 -14.81
C ASN A 120 -7.44 13.44 -13.87
N GLY A 121 -7.13 14.40 -13.02
CA GLY A 121 -8.07 15.03 -12.08
C GLY A 121 -8.01 14.49 -10.67
N VAL A 122 -8.53 15.28 -9.74
CA VAL A 122 -8.69 14.96 -8.32
C VAL A 122 -10.14 15.22 -7.94
N ILE A 123 -10.83 14.22 -7.41
CA ILE A 123 -12.24 14.28 -7.01
C ILE A 123 -12.35 13.99 -5.53
N PHE A 124 -12.95 14.91 -4.77
CA PHE A 124 -13.30 14.70 -3.38
C PHE A 124 -14.77 14.28 -3.28
N GLY A 125 -14.99 13.06 -2.81
CA GLY A 125 -16.33 12.54 -2.57
C GLY A 125 -16.91 13.01 -1.24
N LYS A 126 -18.19 12.69 -1.01
CA LYS A 126 -18.98 13.16 0.14
C LYS A 126 -18.37 12.78 1.51
N THR A 127 -17.61 11.70 1.57
CA THR A 127 -17.02 11.17 2.80
C THR A 127 -15.57 11.60 3.01
N ALA A 128 -15.01 12.40 2.10
CA ALA A 128 -13.65 12.87 2.21
C ALA A 128 -13.45 13.74 3.46
N SER A 129 -12.35 13.52 4.16
CA SER A 129 -11.89 14.37 5.27
C SER A 129 -10.42 14.71 5.05
N VAL A 130 -10.10 16.00 4.96
CA VAL A 130 -8.74 16.49 4.70
C VAL A 130 -8.35 17.44 5.80
N ASN A 131 -7.44 17.00 6.66
CA ASN A 131 -6.96 17.72 7.83
C ASN A 131 -5.48 18.06 7.59
N VAL A 132 -5.22 19.23 7.01
CA VAL A 132 -3.88 19.69 6.61
C VAL A 132 -3.67 21.13 7.04
N GLY A 133 -2.41 21.54 7.16
CA GLY A 133 -2.01 22.84 7.71
C GLY A 133 -1.70 22.75 9.20
#